data_AF-A0A2I0PAL8-F1
#
_entry.id   AF-A0A2I0PAL8-F1
#
_cell.length_a   1.000
_cell.length_b   1.000
_cell.length_c   1.000
_cell.angle_alpha   90.00
_cell.angle_beta   90.00
_cell.angle_gamma   90.00
#
_symmetry.space_group_name_H-M   'P 1'
#
loop_
_entity.id
_entity.type
_entity.pdbx_description
1 polymer ?
#
loop_
_entity_poly.entity_id
_entity_poly.type
_entity_poly.pdbx_seq_one_letter_code
_entity_poly.pdbx_strand_id
1 'polypeptide(L)'
;MIAILNDAYPDAHSLQRLTLFDYLVVHSDDIDGGPKGLHPKTPHRSGELLVRRDVIQKGLYLYMSRNLVERKFRDTGILYAATEYTGAFLDTLEAEYIYALRERAAWLISHFGSMTDAEMETFVHSHIDKWGAEFEMESVLWSEDSI
;
A
#
# COMPACT_ATOMS: atom_id res chain seq x y z
N MET A 1 1.15 -5.02 2.53
CA MET A 1 2.27 -4.10 2.81
C MET A 1 3.71 -4.65 2.67
N ILE A 2 4.20 -5.64 3.44
CA ILE A 2 5.64 -5.98 3.41
C ILE A 2 6.13 -6.46 2.03
N ALA A 3 5.30 -7.19 1.28
CA ALA A 3 5.57 -7.54 -0.11
C ALA A 3 5.73 -6.31 -1.03
N ILE A 4 4.91 -5.28 -0.82
CA ILE A 4 4.97 -4.00 -1.56
C ILE A 4 6.32 -3.31 -1.30
N LEU A 5 6.72 -3.19 -0.02
CA LEU A 5 8.00 -2.58 0.33
C LEU A 5 9.20 -3.37 -0.21
N ASN A 6 9.11 -4.70 -0.25
CA ASN A 6 10.14 -5.53 -0.84
C ASN A 6 10.32 -5.24 -2.34
N ASP A 7 9.23 -5.17 -3.08
CA ASP A 7 9.29 -4.96 -4.53
C ASP A 7 9.61 -3.50 -4.89
N ALA A 8 9.34 -2.56 -3.98
CA ALA A 8 9.76 -1.17 -4.09
C ALA A 8 11.23 -0.93 -3.75
N TYR A 9 11.92 -1.89 -3.10
CA TYR A 9 13.29 -1.67 -2.61
C TYR A 9 14.24 -1.24 -3.75
N PRO A 10 15.04 -0.17 -3.58
CA PRO A 10 15.35 0.55 -2.33
C PRO A 10 14.46 1.77 -2.02
N ASP A 11 13.38 1.99 -2.75
CA ASP A 11 12.52 3.16 -2.58
C ASP A 11 11.74 3.13 -1.25
N ALA A 12 11.48 4.32 -0.73
CA ALA A 12 10.75 4.53 0.52
C ALA A 12 9.41 5.23 0.26
N HIS A 13 8.37 4.85 1.00
CA HIS A 13 7.02 5.37 0.80
C HIS A 13 6.41 5.90 2.11
N SER A 14 5.57 6.93 1.99
CA SER A 14 4.81 7.49 3.12
C SER A 14 3.76 6.50 3.61
N LEU A 15 3.30 6.66 4.86
CA LEU A 15 2.20 5.85 5.40
C LEU A 15 0.94 5.95 4.53
N GLN A 16 0.68 7.13 3.99
CA GLN A 16 -0.45 7.38 3.10
C GLN A 16 -0.34 6.56 1.81
N ARG A 17 0.80 6.64 1.13
CA ARG A 17 1.04 5.85 -0.10
C ARG A 17 0.96 4.35 0.16
N LEU A 18 1.50 3.88 1.28
CA LEU A 18 1.38 2.47 1.68
C LEU A 18 -0.05 2.05 1.98
N THR A 19 -0.90 2.94 2.50
CA THR A 19 -2.32 2.68 2.71
C THR A 19 -3.04 2.50 1.38
N LEU A 20 -2.75 3.35 0.39
CA LEU A 20 -3.29 3.22 -0.97
C LEU A 20 -2.81 1.94 -1.64
N PHE A 21 -1.51 1.65 -1.57
CA PHE A 21 -0.93 0.43 -2.16
C PHE A 21 -1.47 -0.84 -1.50
N ASP A 22 -1.72 -0.85 -0.20
CA ASP A 22 -2.31 -2.00 0.49
C ASP A 22 -3.75 -2.31 0.04
N TYR A 23 -4.51 -1.27 -0.37
CA TYR A 23 -5.81 -1.46 -1.02
C TYR A 23 -5.64 -2.00 -2.44
N LEU A 24 -4.82 -1.32 -3.26
CA LEU A 24 -4.66 -1.64 -4.67
C LEU A 24 -4.03 -3.01 -4.92
N VAL A 25 -3.17 -3.51 -4.02
CA VAL A 25 -2.54 -4.83 -4.18
C VAL A 25 -3.52 -5.98 -4.03
N VAL A 26 -4.59 -5.80 -3.24
CA VAL A 26 -5.61 -6.85 -3.04
C VAL A 26 -6.83 -6.66 -3.96
N HIS A 27 -7.06 -5.43 -4.42
CA HIS A 27 -8.12 -5.05 -5.36
C HIS A 27 -7.54 -4.63 -6.73
N SER A 28 -6.50 -5.32 -7.21
CA SER A 28 -5.79 -4.95 -8.45
C SER A 28 -6.67 -5.01 -9.70
N ASP A 29 -7.77 -5.76 -9.65
CA ASP A 29 -8.80 -5.87 -10.69
C ASP A 29 -9.81 -4.72 -10.69
N ASP A 30 -9.62 -3.73 -9.82
CA ASP A 30 -10.29 -2.44 -9.93
C ASP A 30 -9.52 -1.46 -10.84
N ILE A 31 -8.34 -1.85 -11.35
CA ILE A 31 -7.54 -1.10 -12.32
C ILE A 31 -7.62 -1.76 -13.69
N ASP A 32 -7.85 -0.96 -14.73
CA ASP A 32 -7.90 -1.45 -16.11
C ASP A 32 -6.55 -2.09 -16.50
N GLY A 33 -6.60 -3.37 -16.90
CA GLY A 33 -5.41 -4.15 -17.22
C GLY A 33 -4.66 -4.73 -16.01
N GLY A 34 -5.20 -4.60 -14.81
CA GLY A 34 -4.65 -5.21 -13.60
C GLY A 34 -4.95 -6.72 -13.47
N PRO A 35 -4.14 -7.46 -12.70
CA PRO A 35 -4.38 -8.87 -12.40
C PRO A 35 -5.64 -9.04 -11.54
N LYS A 36 -6.21 -10.25 -11.54
CA LYS A 36 -7.40 -10.58 -10.73
C LYS A 36 -7.18 -10.22 -9.26
N GLY A 37 -8.13 -9.55 -8.60
CA GLY A 37 -8.04 -9.22 -7.18
C GLY A 37 -7.93 -10.46 -6.30
N LEU A 38 -7.29 -10.32 -5.14
CA LEU A 38 -7.25 -11.36 -4.10
C LEU A 38 -8.51 -11.34 -3.23
N HIS A 39 -9.15 -10.17 -3.11
CA HIS A 39 -10.33 -9.99 -2.27
C HIS A 39 -11.60 -9.87 -3.12
N PRO A 40 -12.76 -10.34 -2.63
CA PRO A 40 -14.02 -10.21 -3.35
C PRO A 40 -14.49 -8.75 -3.42
N LYS A 41 -15.21 -8.42 -4.49
CA LYS A 41 -15.87 -7.11 -4.66
C LYS A 41 -17.16 -7.06 -3.82
N THR A 42 -17.05 -6.73 -2.54
CA THR A 42 -18.21 -6.53 -1.66
C THR A 42 -18.75 -5.09 -1.75
N PRO A 43 -20.02 -4.83 -1.42
CA PRO A 43 -20.51 -3.46 -1.21
C PRO A 43 -19.78 -2.77 -0.05
N HIS A 44 -19.65 -1.42 -0.10
CA HIS A 44 -19.07 -0.58 0.97
C HIS A 44 -17.56 -0.80 1.28
N ARG A 45 -16.72 -0.98 0.26
CA ARG A 45 -15.26 -1.17 0.42
C ARG A 45 -14.51 0.08 0.93
N SER A 46 -15.12 1.27 0.92
CA SER A 46 -14.52 2.51 1.43
C SER A 46 -14.02 2.41 2.87
N GLY A 47 -14.76 1.68 3.72
CA GLY A 47 -14.40 1.49 5.13
C GLY A 47 -13.11 0.69 5.34
N GLU A 48 -12.65 -0.08 4.33
CA GLU A 48 -11.40 -0.83 4.45
C GLU A 48 -10.20 0.12 4.58
N LEU A 49 -10.17 1.23 3.87
CA LEU A 49 -9.04 2.18 3.89
C LEU A 49 -8.86 2.84 5.26
N LEU A 50 -9.96 3.24 5.92
CA LEU A 50 -9.90 3.88 7.26
C LEU A 50 -9.43 2.89 8.33
N VAL A 51 -10.03 1.70 8.36
CA VAL A 51 -9.72 0.68 9.37
C VAL A 51 -8.30 0.13 9.19
N ARG A 52 -7.79 0.14 7.95
CA ARG A 52 -6.46 -0.39 7.65
C ARG A 52 -5.32 0.54 8.03
N ARG A 53 -5.46 1.88 8.02
CA ARG A 53 -4.32 2.78 8.29
C ARG A 53 -3.63 2.47 9.63
N ASP A 54 -4.40 2.32 10.71
CA ASP A 54 -3.86 1.97 12.04
C ASP A 54 -3.23 0.58 12.07
N VAL A 55 -3.86 -0.39 11.39
CA VAL A 55 -3.36 -1.77 11.29
C VAL A 55 -2.05 -1.82 10.52
N ILE A 56 -1.98 -1.06 9.42
CA ILE A 56 -0.79 -0.85 8.60
C ILE A 56 0.32 -0.24 9.47
N GLN A 57 0.06 0.86 10.16
CA GLN A 57 1.06 1.49 11.02
C GLN A 57 1.59 0.54 12.11
N LYS A 58 0.70 -0.22 12.78
CA LYS A 58 1.10 -1.25 13.75
C LYS A 58 1.95 -2.36 13.09
N GLY A 59 1.59 -2.77 11.87
CA GLY A 59 2.36 -3.72 11.07
C GLY A 59 3.75 -3.21 10.72
N LEU A 60 3.90 -1.94 10.34
CA LEU A 60 5.20 -1.32 10.10
C LEU A 60 6.09 -1.37 11.34
N TYR A 61 5.55 -1.01 12.51
CA TYR A 61 6.29 -1.10 13.77
C TYR A 61 6.69 -2.54 14.12
N LEU A 62 5.83 -3.51 13.82
CA LEU A 62 6.16 -4.92 13.99
C LEU A 62 7.34 -5.34 13.10
N TYR A 63 7.32 -4.97 11.81
CA TYR A 63 8.41 -5.30 10.88
C TYR A 63 9.71 -4.56 11.22
N MET A 64 9.62 -3.31 11.69
CA MET A 64 10.77 -2.55 12.18
C MET A 64 11.43 -3.20 13.39
N SER A 65 10.64 -3.71 14.35
CA SER A 65 11.18 -4.42 15.51
C SER A 65 11.96 -5.70 15.16
N ARG A 66 11.85 -6.17 13.91
CA ARG A 66 12.53 -7.35 13.35
C ARG A 66 13.54 -6.99 12.26
N ASN A 67 13.85 -5.70 12.09
CA ASN A 67 14.77 -5.18 11.08
C ASN A 67 14.38 -5.53 9.63
N LEU A 68 13.09 -5.73 9.35
CA LEU A 68 12.56 -6.00 8.01
C LEU A 68 12.09 -4.73 7.29
N VAL A 69 11.82 -3.67 8.05
CA VAL A 69 11.45 -2.37 7.52
C VAL A 69 12.25 -1.33 8.28
N GLU A 70 12.68 -0.29 7.60
CA GLU A 70 13.34 0.86 8.22
C GLU A 70 12.59 2.14 7.96
N ARG A 71 12.79 3.12 8.84
CA ARG A 71 12.21 4.45 8.75
C ARG A 71 13.24 5.41 8.16
N LYS A 72 12.86 6.17 7.14
CA LYS A 72 13.67 7.25 6.56
C LYS A 72 13.01 8.59 6.89
N PHE A 73 13.81 9.52 7.38
CA PHE A 73 13.37 10.90 7.62
C PHE A 73 13.73 11.76 6.41
N ARG A 74 12.76 12.51 5.93
CA ARG A 74 12.88 13.51 4.86
C ARG A 74 12.25 14.82 5.34
N ASP A 75 12.53 15.90 4.62
CA ASP A 75 11.90 17.19 4.88
C ASP A 75 10.38 17.13 4.69
N THR A 76 9.90 16.17 3.88
CA THR A 76 8.48 15.86 3.64
C THR A 76 7.88 14.90 4.69
N GLY A 77 8.62 14.56 5.74
CA GLY A 77 8.15 13.71 6.82
C GLY A 77 8.76 12.30 6.82
N ILE A 78 7.92 11.31 7.10
CA ILE A 78 8.34 9.96 7.48
C ILE A 78 8.03 8.99 6.35
N LEU A 79 9.07 8.30 5.87
CA LEU A 79 8.96 7.24 4.88
C LEU A 79 9.41 5.90 5.46
N TYR A 80 8.93 4.83 4.85
CA TYR A 80 9.26 3.46 5.22
C TYR A 80 9.81 2.73 3.99
N ALA A 81 10.89 1.97 4.18
CA ALA A 81 11.53 1.16 3.14
C ALA A 81 11.76 -0.26 3.66
N ALA A 82 11.78 -1.24 2.76
CA ALA A 82 12.31 -2.56 3.07
C ALA A 82 13.81 -2.48 3.42
N THR A 83 14.30 -3.47 4.16
CA THR A 83 15.73 -3.71 4.34
C THR A 83 16.20 -4.87 3.46
N GLU A 84 17.52 -5.10 3.42
CA GLU A 84 18.13 -6.27 2.75
C GLU A 84 17.60 -7.62 3.27
N TYR A 85 17.05 -7.68 4.48
CA TYR A 85 16.53 -8.90 5.10
C TYR A 85 15.09 -9.24 4.68
N THR A 86 14.38 -8.29 4.07
CA THR A 86 12.94 -8.40 3.75
C THR A 86 12.65 -9.52 2.77
N GLY A 87 13.45 -9.62 1.70
CA GLY A 87 13.28 -10.64 0.67
C GLY A 87 13.45 -12.04 1.24
N ALA A 88 14.54 -12.26 1.99
CA ALA A 88 14.79 -13.54 2.63
C ALA A 88 13.67 -13.94 3.61
N PHE A 89 13.11 -12.99 4.36
CA PHE A 89 11.94 -13.24 5.21
C PHE A 89 10.73 -13.69 4.38
N LEU A 90 10.41 -12.98 3.29
CA LEU A 90 9.29 -13.34 2.41
C LEU A 90 9.48 -14.71 1.76
N ASP A 91 10.70 -15.12 1.47
CA ASP A 91 11.00 -16.44 0.91
C ASP A 91 10.75 -17.59 1.90
N THR A 92 10.73 -17.31 3.21
CA THR A 92 10.33 -18.31 4.23
C THR A 92 8.81 -18.54 4.32
N LEU A 93 8.01 -17.67 3.70
CA LEU A 93 6.55 -17.74 3.78
C LEU A 93 6.00 -18.63 2.66
N GLU A 94 5.77 -19.89 2.96
CA GLU A 94 5.25 -20.88 2.02
C GLU A 94 3.71 -20.94 2.07
N ALA A 95 3.05 -20.07 1.31
CA ALA A 95 1.60 -20.11 1.13
C ALA A 95 1.20 -19.58 -0.26
N GLU A 96 0.23 -20.23 -0.91
CA GLU A 96 -0.32 -19.81 -2.21
C GLU A 96 -0.74 -18.33 -2.22
N TYR A 97 -1.37 -17.89 -1.12
CA TYR A 97 -1.76 -16.49 -0.96
C TYR A 97 -0.56 -15.52 -1.00
N ILE A 98 0.57 -15.89 -0.39
CA ILE A 98 1.77 -15.04 -0.36
C ILE A 98 2.40 -14.94 -1.75
N TYR A 99 2.44 -16.02 -2.51
CA TYR A 99 2.92 -15.97 -3.89
C TYR A 99 2.05 -15.06 -4.76
N ALA A 100 0.71 -15.20 -4.64
CA ALA A 100 -0.22 -14.35 -5.38
C ALA A 100 -0.15 -12.86 -4.95
N LEU A 101 0.12 -12.60 -3.67
CA LEU A 101 0.33 -11.25 -3.14
C LEU A 101 1.62 -10.62 -3.67
N ARG A 102 2.72 -11.38 -3.74
CA ARG A 102 4.01 -10.91 -4.30
C ARG A 102 3.90 -10.61 -5.79
N GLU A 103 3.19 -11.43 -6.56
CA GLU A 103 2.93 -11.16 -7.98
C GLU A 103 2.21 -9.81 -8.18
N ARG A 104 1.19 -9.53 -7.36
CA ARG A 104 0.44 -8.27 -7.41
C ARG A 104 1.25 -7.08 -6.90
N ALA A 105 2.09 -7.28 -5.88
CA ALA A 105 3.00 -6.25 -5.39
C ALA A 105 3.99 -5.83 -6.49
N ALA A 106 4.60 -6.79 -7.18
CA ALA A 106 5.50 -6.53 -8.30
C ALA A 106 4.78 -5.80 -9.45
N TRP A 107 3.58 -6.23 -9.81
CA TRP A 107 2.75 -5.54 -10.79
C TRP A 107 2.42 -4.10 -10.35
N LEU A 108 2.02 -3.91 -9.10
CA LEU A 108 1.65 -2.62 -8.55
C LEU A 108 2.84 -1.65 -8.55
N ILE A 109 4.04 -2.09 -8.14
CA ILE A 109 5.23 -1.25 -8.18
C ILE A 109 5.65 -0.94 -9.63
N SER A 110 5.55 -1.90 -10.54
CA SER A 110 5.79 -1.65 -11.97
C SER A 110 4.85 -0.59 -12.56
N HIS A 111 3.58 -0.58 -12.13
CA HIS A 111 2.55 0.30 -12.68
C HIS A 111 2.50 1.68 -12.01
N PHE A 112 2.70 1.75 -10.69
CA PHE A 112 2.50 2.97 -9.89
C PHE A 112 3.79 3.48 -9.23
N GLY A 113 4.87 2.70 -9.21
CA GLY A 113 6.09 3.02 -8.46
C GLY A 113 6.73 4.34 -8.86
N SER A 114 6.65 4.71 -10.15
CA SER A 114 7.20 5.96 -10.68
C SER A 114 6.29 7.19 -10.52
N MET A 115 5.02 7.01 -10.12
CA MET A 115 4.10 8.13 -9.93
C MET A 115 4.47 8.93 -8.68
N THR A 116 4.44 10.24 -8.78
CA THR A 116 4.50 11.16 -7.63
C THR A 116 3.28 11.00 -6.73
N ASP A 117 3.35 11.51 -5.51
CA ASP A 117 2.21 11.45 -4.59
C ASP A 117 1.00 12.26 -5.11
N ALA A 118 1.22 13.38 -5.81
CA ALA A 118 0.16 14.17 -6.44
C ALA A 118 -0.51 13.44 -7.62
N GLU A 119 0.27 12.70 -8.42
CA GLU A 119 -0.29 11.86 -9.49
C GLU A 119 -1.08 10.68 -8.91
N MET A 120 -0.59 10.08 -7.82
CA MET A 120 -1.29 9.02 -7.11
C MET A 120 -2.62 9.51 -6.51
N GLU A 121 -2.64 10.70 -5.92
CA GLU A 121 -3.84 11.38 -5.43
C GLU A 121 -4.86 11.57 -6.56
N THR A 122 -4.43 12.19 -7.66
CA THR A 122 -5.29 12.42 -8.85
C THR A 122 -5.87 11.10 -9.38
N PHE A 123 -5.05 10.05 -9.43
CA PHE A 123 -5.47 8.72 -9.85
C PHE A 123 -6.57 8.16 -8.93
N VAL A 124 -6.37 8.22 -7.60
CA VAL A 124 -7.35 7.73 -6.63
C VAL A 124 -8.66 8.51 -6.77
N HIS A 125 -8.62 9.84 -6.79
CA HIS A 125 -9.82 10.69 -6.89
C HIS A 125 -10.65 10.37 -8.15
N SER A 126 -10.01 10.06 -9.28
CA SER A 126 -10.73 9.73 -10.52
C SER A 126 -11.34 8.32 -10.56
N HIS A 127 -10.94 7.41 -9.65
CA HIS A 127 -11.43 6.03 -9.61
C HIS A 127 -12.28 5.72 -8.38
N ILE A 128 -12.32 6.64 -7.42
CA ILE A 128 -12.90 6.44 -6.10
C ILE A 128 -14.38 6.05 -6.14
N ASP A 129 -15.15 6.69 -7.03
CA ASP A 129 -16.58 6.42 -7.21
C ASP A 129 -16.84 4.99 -7.69
N LYS A 130 -15.95 4.45 -8.53
CA LYS A 130 -16.06 3.08 -9.08
C LYS A 130 -15.72 2.01 -8.05
N TRP A 131 -14.95 2.35 -7.02
CA TRP A 131 -14.55 1.43 -5.97
C TRP A 131 -15.64 1.21 -4.90
N GLY A 132 -16.82 1.81 -5.10
CA GLY A 132 -17.98 1.65 -4.22
C GLY A 132 -17.83 2.49 -2.96
N ALA A 133 -17.18 3.64 -3.11
CA ALA A 133 -16.76 4.46 -2.02
C ALA A 133 -17.49 5.80 -2.05
N GLU A 134 -18.62 5.85 -1.36
CA GLU A 134 -19.22 7.11 -0.92
C GLU A 134 -18.27 7.70 0.14
N PHE A 135 -17.31 8.52 -0.29
CA PHE A 135 -16.32 9.10 0.63
C PHE A 135 -16.90 10.32 1.36
N GLU A 136 -17.35 10.13 2.60
CA GLU A 136 -17.36 11.20 3.62
C GLU A 136 -15.91 11.58 4.07
N MET A 137 -14.88 10.96 3.48
CA MET A 137 -13.55 10.77 4.06
C MET A 137 -12.40 11.50 3.36
N GLU A 138 -12.69 12.38 2.39
CA GLU A 138 -11.67 13.25 1.78
C GLU A 138 -10.87 13.97 2.89
N SER A 139 -11.54 14.48 3.92
CA SER A 139 -10.85 15.14 5.03
C SER A 139 -9.84 14.26 5.79
N VAL A 140 -10.11 12.97 6.02
CA VAL A 140 -9.29 12.12 6.93
C VAL A 140 -8.03 11.56 6.28
N LEU A 141 -8.06 11.34 4.95
CA LEU A 141 -6.87 10.91 4.21
C LEU A 141 -5.86 12.04 4.03
N TRP A 142 -6.34 13.29 4.01
CA TRP A 142 -5.55 14.49 3.73
C TRP A 142 -5.31 15.38 4.97
N SER A 143 -5.81 15.03 6.18
CA SER A 143 -5.81 15.93 7.36
C SER A 143 -4.53 16.03 8.18
N GLU A 144 -3.42 15.35 7.86
CA GLU A 144 -2.26 15.32 8.78
C GLU A 144 -0.94 15.89 8.22
N ASP A 145 -1.00 16.72 7.18
CA ASP A 145 0.16 17.54 6.74
C ASP A 145 0.07 19.00 7.22
N SER A 146 -0.70 19.27 8.29
CA SER A 146 -0.90 20.61 8.85
C SER A 146 -0.52 20.70 10.33
N ILE A 147 0.73 20.38 10.69
CA ILE A 147 1.40 20.92 11.90
C ILE A 147 2.86 21.24 11.59
#